data_AF-A0A9E3SWY3-F1
#
_entry.id   AF-A0A9E3SWY3-F1
#
_cell.length_a   1.000
_cell.length_b   1.000
_cell.length_c   1.000
_cell.angle_alpha   90.00
_cell.angle_beta   90.00
_cell.angle_gamma   90.00
#
_symmetry.space_group_name_H-M   'P 1'
#
loop_
_entity.id
_entity.type
_entity.pdbx_description
1 polymer ?
#
loop_
_entity_poly.entity_id
_entity_poly.type
_entity_poly.pdbx_seq_one_letter_code
_entity_poly.pdbx_strand_id
1 'polypeptide(L)'
;MPRILIAECKQEVSTFNPHLSHYADFDISRGSSILDLHRGLPTEIGGALAVFEAAPEIELVPTYSARSITSGGTLGAADFRRIADEFLAALRAAPPVEGVYFSLHGAMASEDEFDPEGYLLAETRRIIGESIPVVASFDLHGILTDRILQHCDAITAFQTYPHVDFADTGARAARLLLRLMAGEVKPVIAKVEIPALVRGDELITATGLFGQSIRAAQAIEQTPGGLAAGMFIGNPFTDVPDLRSNSFVITDDDPVTAERAAVKLAADFWEV
;
A
#
# COMPACT_ATOMS: atom_id res chain seq x y z
N MET A 1 3.39 -15.22 21.74
CA MET A 1 2.79 -15.21 20.39
C MET A 1 3.16 -13.88 19.79
N PRO A 2 3.92 -13.85 18.69
CA PRO A 2 4.16 -12.62 17.95
C PRO A 2 2.84 -11.96 17.55
N ARG A 3 2.77 -10.64 17.70
CA ARG A 3 1.61 -9.80 17.43
C ARG A 3 1.79 -9.03 16.14
N ILE A 4 0.76 -9.03 15.31
CA ILE A 4 0.70 -8.22 14.10
C ILE A 4 -0.36 -7.15 14.26
N LEU A 5 0.05 -5.89 14.21
CA LEU A 5 -0.86 -4.76 14.15
C LEU A 5 -1.51 -4.69 12.77
N ILE A 6 -2.83 -4.50 12.73
CA ILE A 6 -3.58 -4.27 11.50
C ILE A 6 -4.26 -2.90 11.56
N ALA A 7 -4.06 -2.09 10.53
CA ALA A 7 -4.75 -0.83 10.35
C ALA A 7 -5.03 -0.54 8.87
N GLU A 8 -5.93 0.42 8.63
CA GLU A 8 -6.35 0.82 7.30
C GLU A 8 -6.69 2.29 7.24
N CYS A 9 -6.26 2.96 6.18
CA CYS A 9 -6.68 4.32 5.87
C CYS A 9 -6.66 4.48 4.36
N LYS A 10 -7.85 4.61 3.75
CA LYS A 10 -8.00 4.53 2.29
C LYS A 10 -8.99 5.54 1.79
N GLN A 11 -8.55 6.30 0.81
CA GLN A 11 -9.37 7.15 -0.03
C GLN A 11 -8.61 7.38 -1.34
N GLU A 12 -9.34 7.47 -2.44
CA GLU A 12 -8.84 8.09 -3.66
C GLU A 12 -9.43 9.49 -3.77
N VAL A 13 -8.60 10.49 -4.10
CA VAL A 13 -9.11 11.86 -4.30
C VAL A 13 -8.89 12.36 -5.73
N SER A 14 -9.85 13.13 -6.22
CA SER A 14 -9.67 14.02 -7.35
C SER A 14 -9.53 15.46 -6.82
N THR A 15 -8.34 16.05 -6.92
CA THR A 15 -8.11 17.44 -6.48
C THR A 15 -8.82 18.46 -7.38
N PHE A 16 -9.30 18.02 -8.54
CA PHE A 16 -10.12 18.81 -9.45
C PHE A 16 -11.61 18.78 -9.11
N ASN A 17 -12.03 17.92 -8.17
CA ASN A 17 -13.40 17.94 -7.65
C ASN A 17 -13.57 19.17 -6.74
N PRO A 18 -14.52 20.08 -7.04
CA PRO A 18 -14.71 21.30 -6.26
C PRO A 18 -15.32 21.05 -4.87
N HIS A 19 -15.79 19.83 -4.59
CA HIS A 19 -16.32 19.45 -3.29
C HIS A 19 -15.26 18.73 -2.49
N LEU A 20 -14.90 19.27 -1.33
CA LEU A 20 -14.06 18.57 -0.37
C LEU A 20 -14.74 17.28 0.09
N SER A 21 -13.92 16.27 0.35
CA SER A 21 -14.33 15.14 1.17
C SER A 21 -14.14 15.47 2.65
N HIS A 22 -14.97 14.86 3.48
CA HIS A 22 -15.02 15.10 4.91
C HIS A 22 -14.94 13.79 5.70
N TYR A 23 -14.72 13.90 7.01
CA TYR A 23 -14.67 12.75 7.91
C TYR A 23 -15.94 11.87 7.81
N ALA A 24 -17.10 12.48 7.52
CA ALA A 24 -18.37 11.78 7.37
C ALA A 24 -18.45 10.86 6.14
N ASP A 25 -17.54 11.02 5.17
CA ASP A 25 -17.46 10.18 3.96
C ASP A 25 -16.66 8.89 4.19
N PHE A 26 -16.15 8.69 5.41
CA PHE A 26 -15.39 7.51 5.80
C PHE A 26 -16.22 6.57 6.68
N ASP A 27 -16.24 5.29 6.31
CA ASP A 27 -16.66 4.21 7.19
C ASP A 27 -15.56 3.92 8.20
N ILE A 28 -15.81 4.25 9.48
CA ILE A 28 -14.83 4.08 10.56
C ILE A 28 -15.09 2.80 11.35
N SER A 29 -14.13 1.89 11.37
CA SER A 29 -14.14 0.67 12.20
C SER A 29 -12.97 0.66 13.17
N ARG A 30 -13.15 0.04 14.34
CA ARG A 30 -12.14 0.02 15.43
C ARG A 30 -12.04 -1.35 16.08
N GLY A 31 -10.82 -1.73 16.47
CA GLY A 31 -10.59 -3.00 17.16
C GLY A 31 -11.12 -4.19 16.37
N SER A 32 -11.68 -5.19 17.05
CA SER A 32 -12.12 -6.45 16.43
C SER A 32 -13.15 -6.28 15.30
N SER A 33 -13.92 -5.18 15.27
CA SER A 33 -14.86 -4.91 14.18
C SER A 33 -14.20 -4.84 12.80
N ILE A 34 -12.91 -4.48 12.74
CA ILE A 34 -12.12 -4.51 11.50
C ILE A 34 -11.98 -5.96 11.00
N LEU A 35 -11.65 -6.89 11.91
CA LEU A 35 -11.49 -8.30 11.55
C LEU A 35 -12.82 -8.88 11.09
N ASP A 36 -13.89 -8.61 11.82
CA ASP A 36 -15.23 -9.13 11.52
C ASP A 36 -15.76 -8.61 10.19
N LEU A 37 -15.45 -7.36 9.84
CA LEU A 37 -15.81 -6.76 8.56
C LEU A 37 -15.12 -7.42 7.38
N HIS A 38 -13.82 -7.72 7.49
CA HIS A 38 -13.01 -8.17 6.35
C HIS A 38 -12.89 -9.69 6.22
N ARG A 39 -13.11 -10.45 7.30
CA ARG A 39 -12.91 -11.91 7.32
C ARG A 39 -13.79 -12.59 6.26
N GLY A 40 -13.14 -13.37 5.39
CA GLY A 40 -13.80 -14.10 4.30
C GLY A 40 -14.25 -13.23 3.12
N LEU A 41 -14.00 -11.92 3.14
CA LEU A 41 -14.31 -11.02 2.02
C LEU A 41 -13.09 -10.83 1.10
N PRO A 42 -13.31 -10.60 -0.21
CA PRO A 42 -12.26 -10.36 -1.18
C PRO A 42 -11.69 -8.93 -1.07
N THR A 43 -11.11 -8.60 0.08
CA THR A 43 -10.45 -7.32 0.38
C THR A 43 -9.00 -7.58 0.76
N GLU A 44 -8.14 -6.57 0.75
CA GLU A 44 -6.72 -6.73 1.11
C GLU A 44 -6.56 -7.19 2.56
N ILE A 45 -7.31 -6.58 3.50
CA ILE A 45 -7.33 -7.09 4.87
C ILE A 45 -7.85 -8.53 4.88
N GLY A 46 -8.95 -8.86 4.19
CA GLY A 46 -9.50 -10.21 4.16
C GLY A 46 -8.49 -11.27 3.66
N GLY A 47 -7.74 -10.95 2.61
CA GLY A 47 -6.66 -11.80 2.11
C GLY A 47 -5.48 -11.93 3.08
N ALA A 48 -5.08 -10.83 3.73
CA ALA A 48 -4.05 -10.85 4.76
C ALA A 48 -4.47 -11.70 5.98
N LEU A 49 -5.73 -11.57 6.43
CA LEU A 49 -6.30 -12.37 7.51
C LEU A 49 -6.26 -13.85 7.19
N ALA A 50 -6.62 -14.26 5.97
CA ALA A 50 -6.55 -15.66 5.57
C ALA A 50 -5.13 -16.25 5.67
N VAL A 51 -4.08 -15.42 5.49
CA VAL A 51 -2.69 -15.83 5.67
C VAL A 51 -2.31 -15.87 7.16
N PHE A 52 -2.61 -14.81 7.91
CA PHE A 52 -2.22 -14.73 9.33
C PHE A 52 -2.97 -15.76 10.20
N GLU A 53 -4.26 -15.97 9.96
CA GLU A 53 -5.08 -16.93 10.72
C GLU A 53 -4.68 -18.40 10.43
N ALA A 54 -3.95 -18.66 9.34
CA ALA A 54 -3.35 -19.97 9.06
C ALA A 54 -2.07 -20.23 9.88
N ALA A 55 -1.50 -19.21 10.53
CA ALA A 55 -0.36 -19.29 11.44
C ALA A 55 -0.86 -19.17 12.90
N PRO A 56 -1.17 -20.29 13.59
CA PRO A 56 -1.85 -20.27 14.88
C PRO A 56 -1.06 -19.61 16.02
N GLU A 57 0.24 -19.38 15.83
CA GLU A 57 1.12 -18.67 16.75
C GLU A 57 1.03 -17.13 16.67
N ILE A 58 0.39 -16.60 15.63
CA ILE A 58 0.23 -15.16 15.40
C ILE A 58 -1.01 -14.64 16.12
N GLU A 59 -0.83 -13.56 16.87
CA GLU A 59 -1.92 -12.82 17.52
C GLU A 59 -2.20 -11.53 16.72
N LEU A 60 -3.46 -11.30 16.35
CA LEU A 60 -3.83 -10.11 15.58
C LEU A 60 -4.26 -8.95 16.49
N VAL A 61 -3.71 -7.77 16.23
CA VAL A 61 -3.98 -6.52 16.96
C VAL A 61 -4.63 -5.51 16.01
N PRO A 62 -5.95 -5.60 15.79
CA PRO A 62 -6.66 -4.63 14.96
C PRO A 62 -6.79 -3.29 15.69
N THR A 63 -6.57 -2.18 15.00
CA THR A 63 -6.56 -0.85 15.61
C THR A 63 -7.65 0.05 15.04
N TYR A 64 -7.36 0.72 13.92
CA TYR A 64 -8.23 1.71 13.29
C TYR A 64 -8.33 1.45 11.79
N SER A 65 -9.55 1.54 11.26
CA SER A 65 -9.84 1.51 9.83
C SER A 65 -10.69 2.73 9.49
N ALA A 66 -10.21 3.52 8.53
CA ALA A 66 -10.99 4.56 7.86
C ALA A 66 -11.01 4.28 6.36
N ARG A 67 -12.18 4.03 5.80
CA ARG A 67 -12.34 3.76 4.37
C ARG A 67 -13.36 4.69 3.75
N SER A 68 -12.97 5.39 2.70
CA SER A 68 -13.91 6.00 1.76
C SER A 68 -13.95 5.14 0.49
N ILE A 69 -15.10 4.54 0.21
CA ILE A 69 -15.27 3.51 -0.85
C ILE A 69 -15.48 4.15 -2.24
N THR A 70 -15.40 5.48 -2.34
CA THR A 70 -15.58 6.23 -3.58
C THR A 70 -14.45 7.25 -3.77
N SER A 71 -14.13 7.54 -5.04
CA SER A 71 -13.25 8.66 -5.38
C SER A 71 -13.93 9.97 -4.96
N GLY A 72 -13.31 10.68 -4.02
CA GLY A 72 -13.80 11.91 -3.41
C GLY A 72 -13.10 13.16 -3.95
N GLY A 73 -13.39 14.32 -3.39
CA GLY A 73 -12.49 15.47 -3.58
C GLY A 73 -11.37 15.47 -2.57
N THR A 74 -10.51 16.49 -2.62
CA THR A 74 -9.46 16.68 -1.61
C THR A 74 -10.05 16.63 -0.20
N LEU A 75 -9.39 15.91 0.71
CA LEU A 75 -9.84 15.80 2.08
C LEU A 75 -9.62 17.13 2.83
N GLY A 76 -10.64 17.62 3.52
CA GLY A 76 -10.50 18.82 4.35
C GLY A 76 -9.38 18.67 5.38
N ALA A 77 -8.56 19.70 5.58
CA ALA A 77 -7.38 19.62 6.48
C ALA A 77 -7.75 19.20 7.91
N ALA A 78 -8.87 19.74 8.43
CA ALA A 78 -9.36 19.39 9.77
C ALA A 78 -9.88 17.96 9.84
N ASP A 79 -10.47 17.45 8.75
CA ASP A 79 -10.97 16.08 8.65
C ASP A 79 -9.82 15.07 8.58
N PHE A 80 -8.79 15.35 7.76
CA PHE A 80 -7.58 14.54 7.74
C PHE A 80 -6.90 14.50 9.10
N ARG A 81 -6.70 15.67 9.73
CA ARG A 81 -6.08 15.75 11.06
C ARG A 81 -6.82 14.91 12.08
N ARG A 82 -8.15 14.93 12.05
CA ARG A 82 -8.96 14.08 12.93
C ARG A 82 -8.74 12.59 12.66
N ILE A 83 -8.76 12.16 11.39
CA ILE A 83 -8.49 10.75 11.03
C ILE A 83 -7.10 10.34 11.50
N ALA A 84 -6.09 11.17 11.24
CA ALA A 84 -4.72 10.92 11.64
C ALA A 84 -4.55 10.85 13.17
N ASP A 85 -5.16 11.78 13.91
CA ASP A 85 -5.13 11.79 15.37
C ASP A 85 -5.77 10.53 15.96
N GLU A 86 -6.94 10.13 15.44
CA GLU A 86 -7.64 8.91 15.87
C GLU A 86 -6.85 7.63 15.52
N PHE A 87 -6.29 7.56 14.31
CA PHE A 87 -5.44 6.46 13.85
C PHE A 87 -4.22 6.31 14.76
N LEU A 88 -3.45 7.39 14.96
CA LEU A 88 -2.23 7.38 15.76
C LEU A 88 -2.51 7.17 17.26
N ALA A 89 -3.65 7.64 17.77
CA ALA A 89 -4.08 7.33 19.13
C ALA A 89 -4.37 5.84 19.31
N ALA A 90 -5.04 5.20 18.35
CA ALA A 90 -5.30 3.76 18.39
C ALA A 90 -4.00 2.93 18.34
N LEU A 91 -3.03 3.35 17.51
CA LEU A 91 -1.70 2.75 17.46
C LEU A 91 -0.95 2.88 18.79
N ARG A 92 -0.94 4.07 19.42
CA ARG A 92 -0.30 4.28 20.73
C ARG A 92 -0.93 3.47 21.86
N ALA A 93 -2.22 3.18 21.75
CA ALA A 93 -2.96 2.39 22.73
C ALA A 93 -2.79 0.87 22.52
N ALA A 94 -2.24 0.45 21.38
CA ALA A 94 -2.00 -0.96 21.09
C ALA A 94 -0.92 -1.55 22.02
N PRO A 95 -0.99 -2.85 22.36
CA PRO A 95 0.12 -3.54 23.00
C PRO A 95 1.36 -3.52 22.10
N PRO A 96 2.57 -3.79 22.64
CA PRO A 96 3.76 -4.01 21.81
C PRO A 96 3.49 -5.08 20.74
N VAL A 97 3.97 -4.82 19.52
CA VAL A 97 3.80 -5.70 18.35
C VAL A 97 5.14 -6.04 17.72
N GLU A 98 5.18 -7.15 17.00
CA GLU A 98 6.37 -7.66 16.31
C GLU A 98 6.29 -7.45 14.80
N GLY A 99 5.16 -6.97 14.27
CA GLY A 99 5.01 -6.58 12.88
C GLY A 99 3.76 -5.71 12.67
N VAL A 100 3.74 -4.98 11.56
CA VAL A 100 2.64 -4.10 11.18
C VAL A 100 2.23 -4.35 9.74
N TYR A 101 0.94 -4.55 9.54
CA TYR A 101 0.31 -4.61 8.23
C TYR A 101 -0.66 -3.45 8.05
N PHE A 102 -0.45 -2.65 7.00
CA PHE A 102 -1.40 -1.62 6.58
C PHE A 102 -2.04 -1.93 5.23
N SER A 103 -3.35 -1.68 5.15
CA SER A 103 -4.10 -1.60 3.89
C SER A 103 -4.28 -0.13 3.55
N LEU A 104 -3.60 0.35 2.50
CA LEU A 104 -3.55 1.76 2.11
C LEU A 104 -4.00 1.90 0.65
N HIS A 105 -4.46 3.09 0.26
CA HIS A 105 -4.77 3.35 -1.15
C HIS A 105 -3.52 3.87 -1.87
N GLY A 106 -2.89 4.89 -1.29
CA GLY A 106 -1.75 5.62 -1.85
C GLY A 106 -2.15 6.85 -2.66
N ALA A 107 -3.43 7.18 -2.77
CA ALA A 107 -3.92 8.32 -3.55
C ALA A 107 -4.82 9.25 -2.72
N MET A 108 -4.64 9.25 -1.40
CA MET A 108 -5.26 10.25 -0.54
C MET A 108 -4.47 11.57 -0.66
N ALA A 109 -5.16 12.70 -0.54
CA ALA A 109 -4.53 14.00 -0.33
C ALA A 109 -5.47 14.89 0.49
N SER A 110 -4.90 15.68 1.40
CA SER A 110 -5.63 16.74 2.11
C SER A 110 -5.26 18.12 1.58
N GLU A 111 -5.97 19.15 2.03
CA GLU A 111 -5.67 20.54 1.69
C GLU A 111 -4.25 20.98 2.11
N ASP A 112 -3.67 20.36 3.14
CA ASP A 112 -2.38 20.74 3.75
C ASP A 112 -1.33 19.62 3.81
N GLU A 113 -1.66 18.40 3.35
CA GLU A 113 -0.76 17.25 3.27
C GLU A 113 -1.00 16.50 1.96
N PHE A 114 0.02 16.47 1.10
CA PHE A 114 -0.04 15.82 -0.22
C PHE A 114 0.24 14.33 -0.17
N ASP A 115 0.81 13.83 0.93
CA ASP A 115 1.05 12.41 1.17
C ASP A 115 0.56 12.00 2.57
N PRO A 116 -0.77 11.91 2.77
CA PRO A 116 -1.38 11.46 4.02
C PRO A 116 -0.93 10.06 4.45
N GLU A 117 -0.87 9.10 3.53
CA GLU A 117 -0.47 7.73 3.85
C GLU A 117 1.01 7.64 4.27
N GLY A 118 1.91 8.34 3.59
CA GLY A 118 3.31 8.47 4.00
C GLY A 118 3.46 9.20 5.33
N TYR A 119 2.63 10.20 5.63
CA TYR A 119 2.57 10.82 6.95
C TYR A 119 2.22 9.80 8.03
N LEU A 120 1.16 9.00 7.83
CA LEU A 120 0.75 7.96 8.79
C LEU A 120 1.85 6.92 9.01
N LEU A 121 2.53 6.49 7.95
CA LEU A 121 3.68 5.58 8.03
C LEU A 121 4.84 6.19 8.82
N ALA A 122 5.19 7.45 8.57
CA ALA A 122 6.24 8.16 9.29
C ALA A 122 5.95 8.29 10.78
N GLU A 123 4.73 8.69 11.14
CA GLU A 123 4.33 8.79 12.54
C GLU A 123 4.23 7.42 13.21
N THR A 124 3.81 6.39 12.47
CA THR A 124 3.84 5.00 12.94
C THR A 124 5.25 4.59 13.35
N ARG A 125 6.26 4.85 12.51
CA ARG A 125 7.67 4.57 12.84
C ARG A 125 8.14 5.26 14.11
N ARG A 126 7.72 6.50 14.34
CA ARG A 126 8.02 7.22 15.59
C ARG A 126 7.39 6.57 16.83
N ILE A 127 6.27 5.87 16.68
CA ILE A 127 5.57 5.21 17.78
C ILE A 127 6.17 3.82 18.07
N ILE A 128 6.40 3.01 17.04
CA ILE A 128 6.78 1.59 17.20
C ILE A 128 8.28 1.34 17.11
N GLY A 129 9.04 2.28 16.55
CA GLY A 129 10.47 2.17 16.28
C GLY A 129 10.82 1.58 14.91
N GLU A 130 12.09 1.69 14.52
CA GLU A 130 12.60 1.26 13.21
C GLU A 130 12.84 -0.26 13.10
N SER A 131 12.90 -0.98 14.22
CA SER A 131 13.19 -2.42 14.22
C SER A 131 11.98 -3.31 13.94
N ILE A 132 10.77 -2.77 14.01
CA ILE A 132 9.53 -3.53 13.80
C ILE A 132 9.19 -3.52 12.30
N PRO A 133 9.06 -4.67 11.63
CA PRO A 133 8.71 -4.73 10.23
C PRO A 133 7.35 -4.09 9.92
N VAL A 134 7.31 -3.23 8.90
CA VAL A 134 6.10 -2.60 8.36
C VAL A 134 5.94 -2.99 6.90
N VAL A 135 4.82 -3.64 6.58
CA VAL A 135 4.44 -3.97 5.20
C VAL A 135 3.07 -3.38 4.89
N ALA A 136 2.94 -2.77 3.71
CA ALA A 136 1.68 -2.19 3.26
C ALA A 136 1.26 -2.70 1.89
N SER A 137 -0.04 -2.92 1.70
CA SER A 137 -0.66 -3.16 0.39
C SER A 137 -1.26 -1.86 -0.15
N PHE A 138 -1.17 -1.68 -1.47
CA PHE A 138 -1.59 -0.46 -2.16
C PHE A 138 -2.37 -0.74 -3.44
N ASP A 139 -3.16 0.26 -3.84
CA ASP A 139 -3.71 0.35 -5.18
C ASP A 139 -2.62 0.77 -6.18
N LEU A 140 -2.65 0.24 -7.39
CA LEU A 140 -1.73 0.64 -8.47
C LEU A 140 -1.95 2.10 -8.93
N HIS A 141 -3.08 2.72 -8.61
CA HIS A 141 -3.32 4.15 -8.80
C HIS A 141 -2.69 5.02 -7.70
N GLY A 142 -2.06 4.41 -6.69
CA GLY A 142 -1.33 5.15 -5.67
C GLY A 142 -0.22 6.03 -6.26
N ILE A 143 0.14 7.07 -5.52
CA ILE A 143 1.25 7.98 -5.79
C ILE A 143 2.39 7.56 -4.87
N LEU A 144 3.36 6.83 -5.44
CA LEU A 144 4.44 6.23 -4.66
C LEU A 144 5.52 7.26 -4.30
N THR A 145 5.37 7.88 -3.13
CA THR A 145 6.34 8.86 -2.61
C THR A 145 7.57 8.18 -2.00
N ASP A 146 8.67 8.93 -1.89
CA ASP A 146 9.84 8.48 -1.15
C ASP A 146 9.53 8.29 0.34
N ARG A 147 8.62 9.09 0.91
CA ARG A 147 8.21 8.99 2.32
C ARG A 147 7.54 7.66 2.61
N ILE A 148 6.69 7.15 1.71
CA ILE A 148 6.11 5.80 1.82
C ILE A 148 7.23 4.74 1.86
N LEU A 149 8.15 4.79 0.89
CA LEU A 149 9.23 3.80 0.78
C LEU A 149 10.25 3.88 1.92
N GLN A 150 10.48 5.06 2.50
CA GLN A 150 11.36 5.23 3.65
C GLN A 150 10.81 4.60 4.92
N HIS A 151 9.49 4.45 5.02
CA HIS A 151 8.83 4.00 6.25
C HIS A 151 8.19 2.61 6.15
N CYS A 152 8.25 1.95 4.98
CA CYS A 152 7.87 0.55 4.78
C CYS A 152 9.12 -0.31 4.54
N ASP A 153 9.18 -1.49 5.16
CA ASP A 153 10.21 -2.50 4.83
C ASP A 153 9.89 -3.22 3.52
N ALA A 154 8.61 -3.35 3.19
CA ALA A 154 8.17 -3.80 1.89
C ALA A 154 6.76 -3.30 1.56
N ILE A 155 6.43 -3.32 0.27
CA ILE A 155 5.09 -2.98 -0.21
C ILE A 155 4.63 -4.01 -1.25
N THR A 156 3.31 -4.18 -1.38
CA THR A 156 2.70 -4.86 -2.53
C THR A 156 1.69 -3.93 -3.19
N ALA A 157 1.51 -4.08 -4.50
CA ALA A 157 0.51 -3.33 -5.26
C ALA A 157 -0.41 -4.30 -5.99
N PHE A 158 -1.61 -3.82 -6.35
CA PHE A 158 -2.50 -4.54 -7.24
C PHE A 158 -1.81 -4.89 -8.56
N GLN A 159 -2.17 -6.05 -9.11
CA GLN A 159 -1.67 -6.57 -10.38
C GLN A 159 -2.79 -6.65 -11.42
N THR A 160 -4.01 -6.23 -11.12
CA THR A 160 -5.13 -6.21 -12.08
C THR A 160 -5.76 -4.83 -12.21
N TYR A 161 -6.14 -4.47 -13.44
CA TYR A 161 -7.04 -3.35 -13.74
C TYR A 161 -8.03 -3.79 -14.82
N PRO A 162 -9.36 -3.65 -14.61
CA PRO A 162 -10.02 -3.30 -13.33
C PRO A 162 -9.64 -4.25 -12.18
N HIS A 163 -9.65 -3.73 -10.95
CA HIS A 163 -9.18 -4.46 -9.77
C HIS A 163 -10.10 -5.64 -9.42
N VAL A 164 -9.54 -6.83 -9.41
CA VAL A 164 -10.18 -8.06 -8.92
C VAL A 164 -9.29 -8.84 -7.95
N ASP A 165 -8.08 -8.35 -7.68
CA ASP A 165 -7.01 -9.03 -6.93
C ASP A 165 -6.72 -8.40 -5.56
N PHE A 166 -7.70 -7.73 -4.94
CA PHE A 166 -7.56 -7.12 -3.61
C PHE A 166 -7.06 -8.13 -2.57
N ALA A 167 -7.76 -9.26 -2.42
CA ALA A 167 -7.39 -10.30 -1.46
C ALA A 167 -6.03 -10.93 -1.80
N ASP A 168 -5.72 -11.15 -3.07
CA ASP A 168 -4.43 -11.69 -3.46
C ASP A 168 -3.29 -10.75 -3.08
N THR A 169 -3.48 -9.44 -3.26
CA THR A 169 -2.49 -8.40 -2.90
C THR A 169 -2.23 -8.35 -1.40
N GLY A 170 -3.29 -8.39 -0.60
CA GLY A 170 -3.16 -8.46 0.85
C GLY A 170 -2.52 -9.76 1.34
N ALA A 171 -2.83 -10.89 0.70
CA ALA A 171 -2.19 -12.17 1.00
C ALA A 171 -0.68 -12.15 0.64
N ARG A 172 -0.29 -11.52 -0.48
CA ARG A 172 1.14 -11.32 -0.83
C ARG A 172 1.85 -10.50 0.25
N ALA A 173 1.27 -9.38 0.68
CA ALA A 173 1.82 -8.54 1.74
C ALA A 173 1.96 -9.29 3.07
N ALA A 174 0.92 -10.03 3.48
CA ALA A 174 0.93 -10.81 4.71
C ALA A 174 2.03 -11.89 4.72
N ARG A 175 2.20 -12.64 3.62
CA ARG A 175 3.27 -13.63 3.51
C ARG A 175 4.65 -12.97 3.60
N LEU A 176 4.83 -11.82 2.96
CA LEU A 176 6.09 -11.09 3.02
C LEU A 176 6.40 -10.58 4.44
N LEU A 177 5.39 -10.07 5.15
CA LEU A 177 5.52 -9.66 6.55
C LEU A 177 5.93 -10.83 7.45
N LEU A 178 5.32 -12.01 7.29
CA LEU A 178 5.69 -13.19 8.08
C LEU A 178 7.16 -13.60 7.85
N ARG A 179 7.64 -13.58 6.60
CA ARG A 179 9.05 -13.87 6.26
C ARG A 179 10.00 -12.85 6.88
N LEU A 180 9.64 -11.56 6.86
CA LEU A 180 10.37 -10.49 7.51
C LEU A 180 10.48 -10.69 9.02
N MET A 181 9.35 -10.98 9.69
CA MET A 181 9.31 -11.24 11.14
C MET A 181 10.11 -12.48 11.54
N ALA A 182 10.17 -13.49 10.67
CA ALA A 182 10.98 -14.69 10.86
C ALA A 182 12.47 -14.48 10.57
N GLY A 183 12.87 -13.31 10.05
CA GLY A 183 14.25 -13.02 9.65
C GLY A 183 14.71 -13.82 8.43
N GLU A 184 13.78 -14.30 7.61
CA GLU A 184 14.05 -15.13 6.43
C GLU A 184 14.46 -14.31 5.21
N VAL A 185 14.13 -13.01 5.20
CA VAL A 185 14.43 -12.08 4.10
C VAL A 185 14.88 -10.73 4.63
N LYS A 186 15.67 -10.03 3.83
CA LYS A 186 16.12 -8.66 4.07
C LYS A 186 15.81 -7.81 2.82
N PRO A 187 14.60 -7.24 2.72
CA PRO A 187 14.18 -6.51 1.55
C PRO A 187 15.09 -5.34 1.18
N VAL A 188 15.31 -5.18 -0.12
CA VAL A 188 15.92 -4.00 -0.73
C VAL A 188 14.98 -3.51 -1.82
N ILE A 189 14.55 -2.25 -1.71
CA ILE A 189 13.58 -1.63 -2.61
C ILE A 189 14.32 -0.72 -3.60
N ALA A 190 14.05 -0.88 -4.89
CA ALA A 190 14.41 0.08 -5.93
C ALA A 190 13.13 0.66 -6.56
N LYS A 191 13.10 2.00 -6.72
CA LYS A 191 12.05 2.75 -7.41
C LYS A 191 12.66 3.48 -8.60
N VAL A 192 11.96 3.51 -9.73
CA VAL A 192 12.30 4.37 -10.87
C VAL A 192 11.10 5.21 -11.23
N GLU A 193 11.33 6.52 -11.27
CA GLU A 193 10.32 7.52 -11.57
C GLU A 193 10.18 7.70 -13.07
N ILE A 194 8.93 7.71 -13.55
CA ILE A 194 8.59 7.81 -14.97
C ILE A 194 7.66 9.00 -15.13
N PRO A 195 8.07 10.08 -15.82
CA PRO A 195 7.29 11.32 -15.93
C PRO A 195 6.14 11.16 -16.93
N ALA A 196 5.23 10.23 -16.66
CA ALA A 196 4.08 9.87 -17.48
C ALA A 196 2.82 9.78 -16.61
N LEU A 197 1.70 10.23 -17.18
CA LEU A 197 0.35 9.96 -16.70
C LEU A 197 -0.37 9.17 -17.77
N VAL A 198 -0.99 8.08 -17.38
CA VAL A 198 -1.61 7.11 -18.28
C VAL A 198 -3.08 6.92 -17.93
N ARG A 199 -3.91 6.64 -18.94
CA ARG A 199 -5.35 6.42 -18.80
C ARG A 199 -5.93 5.71 -20.01
N GLY A 200 -7.11 5.13 -19.84
CA GLY A 200 -7.89 4.53 -20.92
C GLY A 200 -7.73 3.02 -21.04
N ASP A 201 -8.28 2.45 -22.09
CA ASP A 201 -8.46 1.00 -22.25
C ASP A 201 -7.13 0.24 -22.33
N GLU A 202 -6.03 0.90 -22.68
CA GLU A 202 -4.69 0.29 -22.68
C GLU A 202 -4.18 -0.08 -21.29
N LEU A 203 -4.80 0.46 -20.23
CA LEU A 203 -4.53 0.05 -18.86
C LEU A 203 -5.22 -1.26 -18.47
N ILE A 204 -6.20 -1.72 -19.24
CA ILE A 204 -6.92 -2.97 -18.93
C ILE A 204 -5.93 -4.12 -19.01
N THR A 205 -5.58 -4.69 -17.87
CA THR A 205 -4.50 -5.70 -17.74
C THR A 205 -4.70 -6.94 -18.62
N ALA A 206 -5.96 -7.30 -18.89
CA ALA A 206 -6.29 -8.46 -19.71
C ALA A 206 -6.11 -8.22 -21.22
N THR A 207 -6.30 -6.99 -21.71
CA THR A 207 -6.43 -6.71 -23.16
C THR A 207 -5.50 -5.60 -23.66
N GLY A 208 -5.14 -4.66 -22.81
CA GLY A 208 -4.30 -3.51 -23.12
C GLY A 208 -2.80 -3.75 -22.91
N LEU A 209 -2.01 -2.76 -23.30
CA LEU A 209 -0.55 -2.79 -23.20
C LEU A 209 -0.03 -2.90 -21.77
N PHE A 210 -0.70 -2.30 -20.78
CA PHE A 210 -0.23 -2.29 -19.38
C PHE A 210 -0.12 -3.69 -18.76
N GLY A 211 -0.90 -4.66 -19.26
CA GLY A 211 -0.77 -6.06 -18.87
C GLY A 211 0.63 -6.64 -19.11
N GLN A 212 1.41 -6.08 -20.05
CA GLN A 212 2.80 -6.46 -20.27
C GLN A 212 3.69 -6.08 -19.08
N SER A 213 3.56 -4.85 -18.56
CA SER A 213 4.29 -4.39 -17.39
C SER A 213 3.94 -5.21 -16.15
N ILE A 214 2.66 -5.55 -15.96
CA ILE A 214 2.24 -6.44 -14.87
C ILE A 214 2.89 -7.82 -14.99
N ARG A 215 2.85 -8.45 -16.17
CA ARG A 215 3.47 -9.78 -16.37
C ARG A 215 4.98 -9.74 -16.15
N ALA A 216 5.65 -8.66 -16.54
CA ALA A 216 7.07 -8.45 -16.29
C ALA A 216 7.37 -8.35 -14.78
N ALA A 217 6.56 -7.58 -14.04
CA ALA A 217 6.66 -7.51 -12.58
C ALA A 217 6.45 -8.88 -11.92
N GLN A 218 5.41 -9.62 -12.32
CA GLN A 218 5.15 -10.98 -11.83
C GLN A 218 6.31 -11.93 -12.13
N ALA A 219 6.94 -11.83 -13.31
CA ALA A 219 8.10 -12.64 -13.65
C ALA A 219 9.29 -12.36 -12.72
N ILE A 220 9.50 -11.09 -12.31
CA ILE A 220 10.52 -10.70 -11.32
C ILE A 220 10.23 -11.36 -9.97
N GLU A 221 8.97 -11.36 -9.52
CA GLU A 221 8.57 -12.02 -8.26
C GLU A 221 8.82 -13.53 -8.24
N GLN A 222 8.85 -14.18 -9.42
CA GLN A 222 9.15 -15.62 -9.55
C GLN A 222 10.65 -15.93 -9.64
N THR A 223 11.52 -14.92 -9.67
CA THR A 223 12.97 -15.14 -9.69
C THR A 223 13.50 -15.50 -8.30
N PRO A 224 14.63 -16.25 -8.19
CA PRO A 224 15.33 -16.40 -6.92
C PRO A 224 15.70 -15.03 -6.35
N GLY A 225 15.21 -14.73 -5.15
CA GLY A 225 15.43 -13.45 -4.48
C GLY A 225 14.41 -12.35 -4.83
N GLY A 226 13.48 -12.56 -5.75
CA GLY A 226 12.36 -11.65 -5.97
C GLY A 226 11.35 -11.70 -4.81
N LEU A 227 10.99 -10.54 -4.24
CA LEU A 227 10.06 -10.45 -3.11
C LEU A 227 8.72 -9.81 -3.51
N ALA A 228 8.77 -8.69 -4.22
CA ALA A 228 7.60 -8.00 -4.77
C ALA A 228 8.04 -7.11 -5.94
N ALA A 229 7.17 -6.89 -6.92
CA ALA A 229 7.41 -5.92 -7.98
C ALA A 229 6.09 -5.38 -8.54
N GLY A 230 6.13 -4.20 -9.13
CA GLY A 230 4.93 -3.63 -9.74
C GLY A 230 5.11 -2.27 -10.35
N MET A 231 3.99 -1.74 -10.84
CA MET A 231 3.85 -0.41 -11.38
C MET A 231 2.83 0.36 -10.57
N PHE A 232 3.18 1.57 -10.15
CA PHE A 232 2.22 2.59 -9.76
C PHE A 232 2.02 3.51 -10.95
N ILE A 233 0.80 3.66 -11.43
CA ILE A 233 0.49 4.54 -12.57
C ILE A 233 0.00 5.93 -12.13
N GLY A 234 -0.19 6.11 -10.82
CA GLY A 234 -0.70 7.33 -10.22
C GLY A 234 -2.17 7.59 -10.58
N ASN A 235 -2.90 8.22 -9.68
CA ASN A 235 -4.24 8.72 -9.99
C ASN A 235 -4.09 10.04 -10.76
N PRO A 236 -4.39 10.10 -12.07
CA PRO A 236 -4.13 11.29 -12.89
C PRO A 236 -4.97 12.52 -12.48
N PHE A 237 -5.87 12.37 -11.51
CA PHE A 237 -6.73 13.43 -11.00
C PHE A 237 -6.26 14.01 -9.65
N THR A 238 -5.07 13.63 -9.16
CA THR A 238 -4.52 14.11 -7.89
C THR A 238 -3.31 15.02 -8.12
N ASP A 239 -3.55 16.34 -8.18
CA ASP A 239 -2.52 17.37 -8.40
C ASP A 239 -1.60 17.55 -7.18
N VAL A 240 -0.56 16.72 -7.10
CA VAL A 240 0.48 16.75 -6.06
C VAL A 240 1.87 16.66 -6.70
N PRO A 241 2.94 17.16 -6.02
CA PRO A 241 4.29 17.17 -6.60
C PRO A 241 4.81 15.81 -7.06
N ASP A 242 4.41 14.73 -6.38
CA ASP A 242 4.85 13.37 -6.67
C ASP A 242 4.03 12.63 -7.73
N LEU A 243 2.97 13.25 -8.28
CA LEU A 243 2.13 12.64 -9.30
C LEU A 243 2.95 12.26 -10.54
N ARG A 244 3.16 10.95 -10.74
CA ARG A 244 3.84 10.34 -11.88
C ARG A 244 3.64 8.82 -11.86
N SER A 245 4.00 8.15 -12.95
CA SER A 245 4.13 6.69 -12.95
C SER A 245 5.46 6.28 -12.31
N ASN A 246 5.51 5.14 -11.64
CA ASN A 246 6.70 4.59 -11.02
C ASN A 246 6.74 3.08 -11.21
N SER A 247 7.91 2.52 -11.50
CA SER A 247 8.16 1.10 -11.30
C SER A 247 8.81 0.89 -9.94
N PHE A 248 8.50 -0.23 -9.27
CA PHE A 248 9.23 -0.66 -8.08
C PHE A 248 9.58 -2.14 -8.15
N VAL A 249 10.72 -2.50 -7.56
CA VAL A 249 11.16 -3.88 -7.37
C VAL A 249 11.73 -4.03 -5.97
N ILE A 250 11.38 -5.13 -5.33
CA ILE A 250 11.89 -5.54 -4.02
C ILE A 250 12.56 -6.89 -4.16
N THR A 251 13.82 -6.97 -3.75
CA THR A 251 14.60 -8.20 -3.73
C THR A 251 15.11 -8.53 -2.32
N ASP A 252 15.53 -9.75 -2.11
CA ASP A 252 16.20 -10.21 -0.89
C ASP A 252 17.70 -9.90 -0.92
N ASP A 253 18.10 -8.85 -0.19
CA ASP A 253 19.48 -8.38 0.01
C ASP A 253 20.32 -8.17 -1.27
N ASP A 254 19.67 -7.89 -2.42
CA ASP A 254 20.34 -7.68 -3.72
C ASP A 254 19.97 -6.33 -4.38
N PRO A 255 20.58 -5.21 -3.94
CA PRO A 255 20.33 -3.88 -4.51
C PRO A 255 20.59 -3.81 -6.02
N VAL A 256 21.58 -4.56 -6.53
CA VAL A 256 21.97 -4.50 -7.93
C VAL A 256 20.88 -5.12 -8.81
N THR A 257 20.32 -6.26 -8.39
CA THR A 257 19.21 -6.87 -9.11
C THR A 257 17.94 -6.04 -9.00
N ALA A 258 17.63 -5.48 -7.82
CA ALA A 258 16.49 -4.59 -7.65
C ALA A 258 16.55 -3.39 -8.60
N GLU A 259 17.66 -2.66 -8.61
CA GLU A 259 17.85 -1.47 -9.45
C GLU A 259 17.74 -1.82 -10.94
N ARG A 260 18.49 -2.85 -11.38
CA ARG A 260 18.48 -3.27 -12.79
C ARG A 260 17.08 -3.68 -13.25
N ALA A 261 16.35 -4.42 -12.42
CA ALA A 261 15.01 -4.89 -12.76
C ALA A 261 13.99 -3.74 -12.78
N ALA A 262 14.07 -2.79 -11.83
CA ALA A 262 13.21 -1.60 -11.82
C ALA A 262 13.48 -0.71 -13.04
N VAL A 263 14.74 -0.44 -13.39
CA VAL A 263 15.11 0.33 -14.58
C VAL A 263 14.60 -0.34 -15.85
N LYS A 264 14.73 -1.67 -15.95
CA LYS A 264 14.18 -2.41 -17.09
C LYS A 264 12.65 -2.28 -17.16
N LEU A 265 11.95 -2.45 -16.05
CA LEU A 265 10.49 -2.36 -16.00
C LEU A 265 10.00 -0.96 -16.40
N ALA A 266 10.68 0.09 -15.94
CA ALA A 266 10.41 1.47 -16.34
C ALA A 266 10.68 1.74 -17.82
N ALA A 267 11.79 1.23 -18.36
CA ALA A 267 12.12 1.36 -19.78
C ALA A 267 11.09 0.67 -20.68
N ASP A 268 10.72 -0.58 -20.34
CA ASP A 268 9.70 -1.34 -21.08
C ASP A 268 8.34 -0.61 -21.05
N PHE A 269 7.96 0.00 -19.92
CA PHE A 269 6.75 0.81 -19.82
C PHE A 269 6.80 2.10 -20.66
N TRP A 270 7.98 2.73 -20.80
CA TRP A 270 8.14 3.97 -21.56
C TRP A 270 8.16 3.77 -23.08
N GLU A 271 8.56 2.59 -23.56
CA GLU A 271 8.65 2.30 -24.99
C GLU A 271 7.29 2.09 -25.69
N VAL A 272 6.21 1.89 -24.93
CA VAL A 272 4.88 1.52 -25.43
C VAL A 272 3.89 2.67 -25.49
#